data_AF-A0A182TTM3-F1
#
_entry.id   AF-A0A182TTM3-F1
#
_cell.length_a   1.000
_cell.length_b   1.000
_cell.length_c   1.000
_cell.angle_alpha   90.00
_cell.angle_beta   90.00
_cell.angle_gamma   90.00
#
_symmetry.space_group_name_H-M   'P 1'
#
loop_
_entity.id
_entity.type
_entity.pdbx_description
1 polymer ?
#
loop_
_entity_poly.entity_id
_entity_poly.type
_entity_poly.pdbx_seq_one_letter_code
_entity_poly.pdbx_strand_id
1 'polypeptide(L)'
;MVCIRRQLEKPPSVPPPPEPEPELENLHELYIDHCFERIRQVRLVKQVIVMNENGHPIRSTIENTEDAITAAGLYASLKDKACYNLKTIDADDEFVMLRIKTRNNEAIISTDPEHGLMYITVQVPE
;
A
#
# COMPACT_ATOMS: atom_id res chain seq x y z
N MET A 1 58.63 44.13 26.48
CA MET A 1 58.16 43.18 25.46
C MET A 1 57.04 42.35 26.08
N VAL A 2 55.77 42.69 25.84
CA VAL A 2 54.60 41.97 26.40
C VAL A 2 53.80 41.43 25.23
N CYS A 3 53.81 40.10 25.07
CA CYS A 3 53.06 39.40 24.03
C CYS A 3 51.61 39.21 24.47
N ILE A 4 50.67 39.96 23.88
CA ILE A 4 49.23 39.78 24.07
C ILE A 4 48.79 38.62 23.18
N ARG A 5 48.47 37.46 23.77
CA ARG A 5 47.79 36.37 23.07
C ARG A 5 46.33 36.78 22.86
N ARG A 6 45.92 37.07 21.62
CA ARG A 6 44.50 37.14 21.23
C ARG A 6 43.90 35.75 21.42
N GLN A 7 42.95 35.61 22.35
CA GLN A 7 42.07 34.44 22.35
C GLN A 7 41.13 34.60 21.15
N LEU A 8 41.19 33.65 20.21
CA LEU A 8 40.15 33.53 19.18
C LEU A 8 38.92 32.91 19.86
N GLU A 9 37.89 33.72 20.07
CA GLU A 9 36.58 33.21 20.46
C GLU A 9 36.07 32.29 19.34
N LYS A 10 35.73 31.06 19.70
CA LYS A 10 35.13 30.09 18.77
C LYS A 10 33.75 30.64 18.37
N PRO A 11 33.42 30.68 17.07
CA PRO A 11 32.10 31.17 16.64
C PRO A 11 31.00 30.32 17.29
N PRO A 12 29.81 30.91 17.55
CA PRO A 12 28.71 30.19 18.18
C PRO A 12 28.37 28.95 17.35
N SER A 13 28.23 27.80 18.02
CA SER A 13 27.80 26.57 17.38
C SER A 13 26.37 26.76 16.89
N VAL A 14 26.22 26.97 15.58
CA VAL A 14 24.90 26.93 14.93
C VAL A 14 24.32 25.54 15.23
N PRO A 15 23.10 25.44 15.80
CA PRO A 15 22.44 24.16 15.96
C PRO A 15 22.41 23.46 14.60
N PRO A 16 22.65 22.14 14.53
CA PRO A 16 22.48 21.43 13.27
C PRO A 16 21.07 21.76 12.73
N PRO A 17 20.93 21.97 11.41
CA PRO A 17 19.62 22.15 10.80
C PRO A 17 18.70 21.04 11.30
N PRO A 18 17.43 21.33 11.64
CA PRO A 18 16.48 20.26 11.93
C PRO A 18 16.52 19.29 10.74
N GLU A 19 16.71 18.00 11.04
CA GLU A 19 16.64 16.96 10.02
C GLU A 19 15.31 17.15 9.27
N PRO A 20 15.32 17.14 7.93
CA PRO A 20 14.10 17.39 7.17
C PRO A 20 13.08 16.33 7.56
N GLU A 21 11.94 16.77 8.10
CA GLU A 21 10.80 15.89 8.30
C GLU A 21 10.49 15.22 6.95
N PRO A 22 10.33 13.88 6.90
CA PRO A 22 10.09 13.19 5.65
C PRO A 22 8.82 13.76 5.01
N GLU A 23 8.96 14.25 3.77
CA GLU A 23 7.83 14.79 3.00
C GLU A 23 6.72 13.72 2.92
N LEU A 24 5.47 14.11 3.15
CA LEU A 24 4.30 13.22 3.33
C LEU A 24 4.15 12.14 2.24
N GLU A 25 4.57 12.44 1.01
CA GLU A 25 4.56 11.50 -0.12
C GLU A 25 5.44 10.27 0.13
N ASN A 26 6.56 10.42 0.84
CA ASN A 26 7.43 9.30 1.21
C ASN A 26 6.74 8.34 2.18
N LEU A 27 5.87 8.85 3.06
CA LEU A 27 5.19 8.00 4.05
C LEU A 27 4.16 7.08 3.39
N HIS A 28 3.44 7.57 2.38
CA HIS A 28 2.44 6.79 1.66
C HIS A 28 3.06 5.64 0.85
N GLU A 29 4.16 5.92 0.12
CA GLU A 29 4.90 4.87 -0.59
C GLU A 29 5.48 3.82 0.37
N LEU A 30 6.06 4.25 1.50
CA LEU A 30 6.56 3.33 2.53
C LEU A 30 5.45 2.45 3.12
N TYR A 31 4.26 3.00 3.33
CA TYR A 31 3.09 2.24 3.79
C TYR A 31 2.69 1.16 2.78
N ILE A 32 2.60 1.52 1.50
CA ILE A 32 2.27 0.58 0.42
C ILE A 32 3.30 -0.57 0.38
N ASP A 33 4.59 -0.24 0.41
CA ASP A 33 5.67 -1.24 0.39
C ASP A 33 5.62 -2.16 1.61
N HIS A 34 5.42 -1.59 2.80
CA HIS A 34 5.26 -2.35 4.03
C HIS A 34 4.07 -3.33 3.95
N CYS A 35 2.91 -2.86 3.48
CA CYS A 35 1.72 -3.70 3.30
C CYS A 35 1.96 -4.81 2.27
N PHE A 36 2.53 -4.47 1.11
CA PHE A 36 2.85 -5.43 0.06
C PHE A 36 3.78 -6.55 0.58
N GLU A 37 4.88 -6.19 1.23
CA GLU A 37 5.84 -7.17 1.75
C GLU A 37 5.24 -8.03 2.87
N ARG A 38 4.47 -7.43 3.78
CA ARG A 38 3.79 -8.16 4.84
C ARG A 38 2.82 -9.21 4.29
N ILE A 39 2.02 -8.85 3.28
CA ILE A 39 1.06 -9.76 2.65
C ILE A 39 1.79 -10.87 1.88
N ARG A 40 2.83 -10.51 1.11
CA ARG A 40 3.61 -11.46 0.29
C ARG A 40 4.27 -12.56 1.12
N GLN A 41 4.61 -12.27 2.38
CA GLN A 41 5.26 -13.23 3.29
C GLN A 41 4.30 -14.22 3.96
N VAL A 42 2.98 -14.06 3.78
CA VAL A 42 2.00 -15.00 4.34
C VAL A 42 2.12 -16.35 3.64
N ARG A 43 2.30 -17.43 4.41
CA ARG A 43 2.66 -18.78 3.93
C ARG A 43 1.87 -19.30 2.73
N LEU A 44 0.56 -19.03 2.66
CA LEU A 44 -0.32 -19.59 1.62
C LEU A 44 -0.52 -18.63 0.44
N VAL A 45 -0.07 -17.39 0.55
CA VAL A 45 -0.22 -16.37 -0.50
C VAL A 45 0.76 -16.65 -1.63
N LYS A 46 0.22 -16.79 -2.83
CA LYS A 46 0.97 -17.01 -4.08
C LYS A 46 1.10 -15.74 -4.90
N GLN A 47 0.10 -14.87 -4.84
CA GLN A 47 0.07 -13.62 -5.61
C GLN A 47 -0.50 -12.49 -4.77
N VAL A 48 0.05 -11.30 -4.93
CA VAL A 48 -0.39 -10.06 -4.28
C VAL A 48 -0.50 -8.97 -5.32
N ILE A 49 -1.59 -8.20 -5.28
CA ILE A 49 -1.73 -6.94 -6.00
C ILE A 49 -2.20 -5.89 -5.00
N VAL A 50 -1.45 -4.79 -4.89
CA VAL A 50 -1.89 -3.55 -4.24
C VAL A 50 -2.23 -2.58 -5.36
N MET A 51 -3.44 -2.04 -5.36
CA MET A 51 -3.92 -1.13 -6.40
C MET A 51 -4.66 0.05 -5.77
N ASN A 52 -4.81 1.13 -6.53
CA ASN A 52 -5.71 2.21 -6.14
C ASN A 52 -7.19 1.80 -6.35
N GLU A 53 -8.11 2.65 -5.90
CA GLU A 53 -9.56 2.42 -6.04
C GLU A 53 -10.05 2.32 -7.49
N ASN A 54 -9.29 2.86 -8.46
CA ASN A 54 -9.62 2.82 -9.88
C ASN A 54 -9.21 1.50 -10.55
N GLY A 55 -8.58 0.58 -9.82
CA GLY A 55 -8.11 -0.70 -10.36
C GLY A 55 -6.79 -0.61 -11.11
N HIS A 56 -5.94 0.38 -10.82
CA HIS A 56 -4.58 0.46 -11.37
C HIS A 56 -3.56 -0.11 -10.38
N PRO A 57 -2.75 -1.11 -10.77
CA PRO A 57 -1.80 -1.73 -9.86
C PRO A 57 -0.66 -0.76 -9.49
N ILE A 58 -0.34 -0.70 -8.20
CA ILE A 58 0.78 0.08 -7.63
C ILE A 58 1.95 -0.84 -7.28
N ARG A 59 1.66 -2.01 -6.68
CA ARG A 59 2.60 -3.10 -6.42
C ARG A 59 1.97 -4.42 -6.81
N SER A 60 2.74 -5.31 -7.39
CA SER A 60 2.25 -6.62 -7.83
C SER A 60 3.36 -7.65 -7.80
N THR A 61 3.02 -8.90 -7.50
CA THR A 61 3.90 -10.05 -7.74
C THR A 61 3.81 -10.57 -9.17
N ILE A 62 2.89 -10.05 -10.00
CA ILE A 62 2.78 -10.39 -11.42
C ILE A 62 3.86 -9.58 -12.16
N GLU A 63 4.85 -10.28 -12.72
CA GLU A 63 6.01 -9.65 -13.39
C GLU A 63 5.63 -8.95 -14.70
N ASN A 64 4.66 -9.50 -15.44
CA ASN A 64 4.17 -8.88 -16.66
C ASN A 64 3.21 -7.72 -16.32
N THR A 65 3.57 -6.51 -16.74
CA THR A 65 2.81 -5.30 -16.47
C THR A 65 1.40 -5.32 -17.08
N GLU A 66 1.23 -5.83 -18.30
CA GLU A 66 -0.08 -5.89 -18.97
C GLU A 66 -1.03 -6.86 -18.27
N ASP A 67 -0.50 -8.01 -17.83
CA ASP A 67 -1.26 -8.99 -17.04
C ASP A 67 -1.66 -8.41 -15.67
N ALA A 68 -0.76 -7.67 -15.02
CA ALA A 68 -1.05 -7.00 -13.75
C ALA A 68 -2.16 -5.96 -13.88
N ILE A 69 -2.12 -5.13 -14.93
CA ILE A 69 -3.15 -4.13 -15.23
C ILE A 69 -4.49 -4.82 -15.52
N THR A 70 -4.46 -5.89 -16.33
CA THR A 70 -5.67 -6.64 -16.69
C THR A 70 -6.30 -7.28 -15.46
N ALA A 71 -5.50 -7.95 -14.62
CA ALA A 71 -5.98 -8.56 -13.39
C ALA A 71 -6.59 -7.52 -12.44
N ALA A 72 -5.90 -6.39 -12.24
CA ALA A 72 -6.37 -5.32 -11.37
C ALA A 72 -7.73 -4.76 -11.80
N GLY A 73 -7.89 -4.44 -13.10
CA GLY A 73 -9.16 -3.96 -13.63
C GLY A 73 -10.30 -4.97 -13.51
N LEU A 74 -10.03 -6.26 -13.70
CA LEU A 74 -11.03 -7.32 -13.55
C LEU A 74 -11.48 -7.47 -12.09
N TYR A 75 -10.55 -7.43 -11.13
CA TYR A 75 -10.89 -7.49 -9.70
C TYR A 75 -11.69 -6.27 -9.24
N ALA A 76 -11.30 -5.06 -9.66
CA ALA A 76 -12.06 -3.84 -9.39
C ALA A 76 -13.49 -3.95 -9.93
N SER A 77 -13.64 -4.37 -11.19
CA SER A 77 -14.96 -4.57 -11.81
C SER A 77 -15.81 -5.61 -11.08
N LEU A 78 -15.19 -6.69 -10.59
CA LEU A 78 -15.89 -7.73 -9.83
C LEU A 78 -16.39 -7.21 -8.48
N LYS A 79 -15.55 -6.47 -7.75
CA LYS A 79 -15.92 -5.80 -6.50
C LYS A 79 -17.08 -4.84 -6.72
N ASP A 80 -17.03 -4.01 -7.77
CA ASP A 80 -18.10 -3.05 -8.07
C ASP A 80 -19.44 -3.73 -8.36
N LYS A 81 -19.43 -4.82 -9.14
CA LYS A 81 -20.64 -5.62 -9.41
C LYS A 81 -21.20 -6.25 -8.13
N ALA A 82 -20.34 -6.76 -7.25
CA ALA A 82 -20.77 -7.32 -5.97
C ALA A 82 -21.38 -6.22 -5.07
N CYS A 83 -20.69 -5.09 -4.93
CA CYS A 83 -21.14 -3.95 -4.13
C CYS A 83 -22.46 -3.38 -4.65
N TYR A 84 -22.64 -3.29 -5.98
CA TYR A 84 -23.89 -2.82 -6.56
C TYR A 84 -25.08 -3.65 -6.10
N ASN A 85 -24.94 -4.98 -6.10
CA ASN A 85 -26.01 -5.87 -5.64
C ASN A 85 -26.23 -5.74 -4.11
N LEU A 86 -25.17 -5.68 -3.31
CA LEU A 86 -25.29 -5.54 -1.86
C LEU A 86 -25.97 -4.22 -1.46
N LYS A 87 -25.69 -3.12 -2.17
CA LYS A 87 -26.35 -1.83 -1.97
C LYS A 87 -27.85 -1.84 -2.26
N THR A 88 -28.34 -2.82 -3.04
CA THR A 88 -29.80 -3.01 -3.22
C THR A 88 -30.47 -3.64 -2.00
N ILE A 89 -29.69 -4.29 -1.13
CA ILE A 89 -30.14 -4.91 0.13
C ILE A 89 -30.09 -3.89 1.26
N ASP A 90 -28.96 -3.20 1.41
CA ASP A 90 -28.73 -2.12 2.37
C ASP A 90 -27.82 -1.05 1.74
N ALA A 91 -28.33 0.17 1.61
CA ALA A 91 -27.62 1.26 0.94
C ALA A 91 -26.51 1.88 1.81
N ASP A 92 -26.61 1.71 3.13
CA ASP A 92 -25.65 2.25 4.11
C ASP A 92 -24.57 1.21 4.46
N ASP A 93 -24.67 -0.02 3.95
CA ASP A 93 -23.69 -1.08 4.19
C ASP A 93 -22.36 -0.82 3.47
N GLU A 94 -21.28 -1.19 4.13
CA GLU A 94 -19.91 -0.94 3.69
C GLU A 94 -19.23 -2.22 3.21
N PHE A 95 -18.52 -2.12 2.10
CA PHE A 95 -17.76 -3.26 1.60
C PHE A 95 -16.59 -3.57 2.52
N VAL A 96 -16.61 -4.76 3.13
CA VAL A 96 -15.50 -5.25 3.96
C VAL A 96 -14.54 -6.13 3.17
N MET A 97 -15.07 -7.20 2.55
CA MET A 97 -14.26 -8.15 1.77
C MET A 97 -15.10 -8.98 0.80
N LEU A 98 -14.46 -9.45 -0.27
CA LEU A 98 -14.98 -10.48 -1.17
C LEU A 98 -14.01 -11.66 -1.22
N ARG A 99 -14.51 -12.87 -0.94
CA ARG A 99 -13.72 -14.10 -0.94
C ARG A 99 -14.27 -15.07 -1.97
N ILE A 100 -13.44 -15.45 -2.94
CA ILE A 100 -13.79 -16.34 -4.05
C ILE A 100 -12.90 -17.58 -3.96
N LYS A 101 -13.50 -18.71 -3.63
CA LYS A 101 -12.80 -20.00 -3.50
C LYS A 101 -13.08 -20.87 -4.72
N THR A 102 -12.00 -21.33 -5.35
CA THR A 102 -11.99 -22.42 -6.32
C THR A 102 -11.40 -23.66 -5.66
N ARG A 103 -11.35 -24.78 -6.39
CA ARG A 103 -10.77 -26.03 -5.88
C ARG A 103 -9.32 -25.86 -5.39
N ASN A 104 -8.53 -25.04 -6.07
CA ASN A 104 -7.08 -24.96 -5.88
C ASN A 104 -6.57 -23.56 -5.50
N ASN A 105 -7.44 -22.55 -5.59
CA ASN A 105 -7.08 -21.15 -5.36
C ASN A 105 -8.20 -20.43 -4.62
N GLU A 106 -7.80 -19.46 -3.82
CA GLU A 106 -8.70 -18.56 -3.15
C GLU A 106 -8.24 -17.12 -3.39
N ALA A 107 -9.11 -16.31 -3.99
CA ALA A 107 -8.90 -14.89 -4.15
C ALA A 107 -9.64 -14.14 -3.04
N ILE A 108 -8.94 -13.22 -2.38
CA ILE A 108 -9.51 -12.32 -1.39
C ILE A 108 -9.29 -10.90 -1.88
N ILE A 109 -10.39 -10.15 -1.95
CA ILE A 109 -10.41 -8.72 -2.25
C ILE A 109 -10.76 -8.01 -0.94
N SER A 110 -9.94 -7.05 -0.55
CA SER A 110 -10.16 -6.19 0.61
C SER A 110 -9.78 -4.76 0.27
N THR A 111 -10.30 -3.80 1.03
CA THR A 111 -10.05 -2.37 0.83
C THR A 111 -9.46 -1.74 2.09
N ASP A 112 -8.70 -0.68 1.89
CA ASP A 112 -8.24 0.25 2.92
C ASP A 112 -8.69 1.66 2.49
N PRO A 113 -9.91 2.06 2.87
CA PRO A 113 -10.49 3.34 2.46
C PRO A 113 -9.72 4.55 3.00
N GLU A 114 -9.06 4.41 4.15
CA GLU A 114 -8.27 5.51 4.75
C GLU A 114 -7.09 5.90 3.88
N HIS A 115 -6.51 4.92 3.17
CA HIS A 115 -5.37 5.12 2.26
C HIS A 115 -5.77 5.06 0.77
N GLY A 116 -7.06 4.86 0.45
CA GLY A 116 -7.54 4.72 -0.93
C GLY A 116 -6.93 3.52 -1.67
N LEU A 117 -6.70 2.42 -0.95
CA LEU A 117 -6.07 1.21 -1.48
C LEU A 117 -7.05 0.03 -1.56
N MET A 118 -6.76 -0.87 -2.49
CA MET A 118 -7.38 -2.19 -2.58
C MET A 118 -6.29 -3.25 -2.64
N TYR A 119 -6.50 -4.32 -1.89
CA TYR A 119 -5.60 -5.45 -1.78
C TYR A 119 -6.25 -6.69 -2.39
N ILE A 120 -5.50 -7.35 -3.26
CA ILE A 120 -5.84 -8.65 -3.81
C ILE A 120 -4.80 -9.66 -3.37
N THR A 121 -5.25 -10.76 -2.79
CA THR A 121 -4.39 -11.93 -2.53
C THR A 121 -4.95 -13.14 -3.23
N VAL A 122 -4.09 -13.90 -3.90
CA VAL A 122 -4.43 -15.25 -4.38
C VAL A 122 -3.60 -16.25 -3.57
N GLN A 123 -4.28 -17.18 -2.91
CA GLN A 123 -3.66 -18.14 -1.99
C GLN A 123 -4.09 -19.58 -2.26
N VAL A 124 -3.34 -20.55 -1.72
CA VAL A 124 -3.83 -21.94 -1.60
C VAL A 124 -5.03 -21.92 -0.63
N PRO A 125 -6.18 -22.49 -0.99
CA PRO A 125 -7.28 -22.62 -0.05
C PRO A 125 -6.90 -23.56 1.09
N GLU A 126 -7.18 -23.15 2.32
CA GLU A 126 -7.18 -24.04 3.49
C GLU A 126 -8.33 -25.06 3.44
#